data_AF-A0A286RGZ4-F1
#
_entry.id   AF-A0A286RGZ4-F1
#
_cell.length_a   1.000
_cell.length_b   1.000
_cell.length_c   1.000
_cell.angle_alpha   90.00
_cell.angle_beta   90.00
_cell.angle_gamma   90.00
#
_symmetry.space_group_name_H-M   'P 1'
#
loop_
_entity.id
_entity.type
_entity.pdbx_description
1 polymer ?
#
loop_
_entity_poly.entity_id
_entity_poly.type
_entity_poly.pdbx_seq_one_letter_code
_entity_poly.pdbx_strand_id
1 'polypeptide(L)'
;MLDATLLNLLACPETKQSLRVASQVLVDAVNAAIERGELVNRASRKVERPVETLLIREDNEIAYPVWDDIPTLLIDEGIYIGRFVNQLSKSDRSS
;
A
#
# COMPACT_ATOMS: atom_id res chain seq x y z
N MET A 1 16.19 9.21 -13.42
CA MET A 1 16.50 7.77 -13.28
C MET A 1 16.77 7.52 -11.81
N LEU A 2 15.88 6.80 -11.11
CA LEU A 2 16.11 6.42 -9.71
C LEU A 2 17.06 5.22 -9.69
N ASP A 3 18.17 5.37 -8.96
CA ASP A 3 19.30 4.44 -8.93
C ASP A 3 18.95 3.18 -8.12
N ALA A 4 19.19 2.00 -8.69
CA ALA A 4 18.91 0.70 -8.04
C ALA A 4 19.67 0.54 -6.72
N THR A 5 20.80 1.22 -6.56
CA THR A 5 21.59 1.23 -5.32
C THR A 5 20.90 2.00 -4.19
N LEU A 6 20.09 3.03 -4.52
CA LEU A 6 19.32 3.82 -3.55
C LEU A 6 18.07 3.07 -3.06
N LEU A 7 17.45 2.29 -3.96
CA LEU A 7 16.30 1.42 -3.66
C LEU A 7 16.65 0.30 -2.66
N ASN A 8 17.90 -0.16 -2.64
CA ASN A 8 18.35 -1.16 -1.66
C ASN A 8 18.48 -0.61 -0.22
N LEU A 9 18.34 0.71 -0.03
CA LEU A 9 18.27 1.37 1.27
C LEU A 9 16.82 1.62 1.74
N LEU A 10 15.83 1.51 0.83
CA LEU A 10 14.42 1.77 1.10
C LEU A 10 13.76 0.54 1.73
N ALA A 11 14.11 0.32 2.99
CA ALA A 11 13.51 -0.69 3.85
C ALA A 11 12.34 -0.08 4.65
N CYS A 12 11.35 -0.89 5.01
CA CYS A 12 10.26 -0.48 5.90
C CYS A 12 10.85 0.26 7.13
N PRO A 13 10.36 1.47 7.48
CA PRO A 13 10.95 2.28 8.55
C PRO A 13 10.87 1.61 9.92
N GLU A 14 9.94 0.66 10.10
CA GLU A 14 9.71 -0.07 11.35
C GLU A 14 10.49 -1.39 11.43
N THR A 15 10.41 -2.21 10.37
CA THR A 15 10.86 -3.62 10.41
C THR A 15 12.07 -3.90 9.53
N LYS A 16 12.51 -2.93 8.72
CA LYS A 16 13.52 -3.10 7.66
C LYS A 16 13.18 -4.18 6.62
N GLN A 17 11.92 -4.59 6.53
CA GLN A 17 11.45 -5.51 5.49
C GLN A 17 11.46 -4.85 4.12
N SER A 18 11.55 -5.69 3.09
CA SER A 18 11.46 -5.28 1.69
C SER A 18 10.06 -4.73 1.37
N LEU A 19 10.03 -3.74 0.48
CA LEU A 19 8.80 -3.17 -0.06
C LEU A 19 8.67 -3.56 -1.53
N ARG A 20 7.45 -3.90 -1.96
CA ARG A 20 7.14 -4.21 -3.35
C ARG A 20 6.03 -3.31 -3.86
N VAL A 21 6.08 -2.93 -5.12
CA VAL A 21 5.01 -2.17 -5.76
C VAL A 21 3.74 -3.03 -5.84
N ALA A 22 2.59 -2.45 -5.53
CA ALA A 22 1.29 -3.09 -5.64
C ALA A 22 0.88 -3.31 -7.09
N SER A 23 0.04 -4.33 -7.32
CA SER A 23 -0.64 -4.48 -8.60
C SER A 23 -1.73 -3.41 -8.75
N GLN A 24 -2.04 -3.05 -9.99
CA GLN A 24 -3.11 -2.09 -10.30
C GLN A 24 -4.45 -2.49 -9.68
N VAL A 25 -4.77 -3.79 -9.69
CA VAL A 25 -6.00 -4.33 -9.11
C VAL A 25 -6.11 -4.02 -7.60
N LEU A 26 -5.00 -4.09 -6.86
CA LEU A 26 -5.01 -3.73 -5.44
C LEU A 26 -5.14 -2.21 -5.24
N VAL A 27 -4.45 -1.43 -6.07
CA VAL A 27 -4.55 0.05 -6.07
C VAL A 27 -5.99 0.48 -6.29
N ASP A 28 -6.66 -0.08 -7.29
CA ASP A 28 -8.06 0.22 -7.60
C ASP A 28 -9.00 -0.16 -6.45
N ALA A 29 -8.79 -1.33 -5.83
CA ALA A 29 -9.58 -1.77 -4.68
C ALA A 29 -9.41 -0.83 -3.46
N VAL A 30 -8.19 -0.34 -3.24
CA VAL A 30 -7.88 0.62 -2.18
C VAL A 30 -8.50 1.98 -2.49
N ASN A 31 -8.36 2.48 -3.71
CA ASN A 31 -8.96 3.75 -4.15
C ASN A 31 -10.49 3.72 -4.05
N ALA A 32 -11.12 2.62 -4.42
CA ALA A 32 -12.57 2.45 -4.23
C ALA A 32 -12.98 2.53 -2.74
N ALA A 33 -12.15 2.05 -1.81
CA ALA A 33 -12.41 2.16 -0.38
C ALA A 33 -12.16 3.57 0.17
N ILE A 34 -11.19 4.30 -0.40
CA ILE A 34 -10.94 5.72 -0.12
C ILE A 34 -12.16 6.55 -0.53
N GLU A 35 -12.67 6.35 -1.74
CA GLU A 35 -13.84 7.06 -2.27
C GLU A 35 -15.09 6.83 -1.41
N ARG A 36 -15.27 5.62 -0.85
CA ARG A 36 -16.36 5.33 0.09
C ARG A 36 -16.14 5.91 1.49
N GLY A 37 -14.97 6.47 1.79
CA GLY A 37 -14.61 6.99 3.10
C GLY A 37 -14.44 5.91 4.18
N GLU A 38 -14.17 4.67 3.76
CA GLU A 38 -14.07 3.46 4.62
C GLU A 38 -12.61 3.07 4.91
N LEU A 39 -11.65 3.83 4.38
CA LEU A 39 -10.24 3.56 4.59
C LEU A 39 -9.66 4.50 5.65
N VAL A 40 -9.01 3.90 6.64
CA VAL A 40 -8.20 4.59 7.64
C VAL A 40 -6.77 4.07 7.60
N ASN A 41 -5.83 4.96 7.86
CA ASN A 41 -4.43 4.59 8.04
C ASN A 41 -4.19 4.04 9.47
N ARG A 42 -2.95 3.65 9.75
CA ARG A 42 -2.53 3.10 11.05
C ARG A 42 -2.75 4.06 12.21
N ALA A 43 -2.64 5.37 11.97
CA ALA A 43 -2.98 6.40 12.94
C ALA A 43 -4.49 6.63 13.12
N SER A 44 -5.34 5.76 12.56
CA SER A 44 -6.81 5.88 12.58
C SER A 44 -7.32 7.18 11.94
N ARG A 45 -6.52 7.80 11.05
CA ARG A 45 -6.94 8.95 10.24
C ARG A 45 -7.55 8.45 8.94
N LYS A 46 -8.63 9.10 8.48
CA LYS A 46 -9.22 8.79 7.17
C LYS A 46 -8.22 9.09 6.08
N VAL A 47 -8.09 8.16 5.14
CA VAL A 47 -7.36 8.38 3.90
C VAL A 47 -8.34 8.98 2.91
N GLU A 48 -8.18 10.25 2.60
CA GLU A 48 -9.09 11.00 1.70
C GLU A 48 -8.49 11.21 0.31
N ARG A 49 -7.16 11.12 0.19
CA ARG A 49 -6.45 11.29 -1.08
C ARG A 49 -6.30 9.93 -1.77
N PRO A 50 -6.76 9.77 -3.03
CA PRO A 50 -6.49 8.57 -3.80
C PRO A 50 -4.98 8.38 -3.99
N VAL A 51 -4.56 7.12 -4.10
CA VAL A 51 -3.15 6.74 -4.25
C VAL A 51 -2.85 6.43 -5.70
N GLU A 52 -1.67 6.83 -6.18
CA GLU A 52 -1.20 6.48 -7.53
C GLU A 52 -0.71 5.03 -7.56
N THR A 53 0.06 4.65 -6.54
CA THR A 53 0.45 3.28 -6.27
C THR A 53 0.69 3.07 -4.78
N LEU A 54 0.98 1.83 -4.41
CA LEU A 54 1.21 1.41 -3.05
C LEU A 54 2.50 0.60 -2.95
N LEU A 55 3.29 0.85 -1.92
CA LEU A 55 4.42 0.01 -1.54
C LEU A 55 4.00 -0.96 -0.45
N ILE A 56 3.77 -2.20 -0.84
CA ILE A 56 3.36 -3.30 0.03
C ILE A 56 4.57 -3.81 0.80
N ARG A 57 4.43 -3.94 2.11
CA ARG A 57 5.38 -4.65 2.97
C ARG A 57 5.31 -6.16 2.68
N GLU A 58 6.45 -6.83 2.75
CA GLU A 58 6.59 -8.26 2.40
C GLU A 58 5.57 -9.19 3.07
N ASP A 59 5.10 -8.84 4.27
CA ASP A 59 4.05 -9.59 5.00
C ASP A 59 2.63 -9.44 4.42
N ASN A 60 2.42 -8.55 3.44
CA ASN A 60 1.13 -8.23 2.83
C ASN A 60 0.09 -7.68 3.81
N GLU A 61 0.51 -7.18 4.96
CA GLU A 61 -0.42 -6.63 5.95
C GLU A 61 -0.56 -5.11 5.81
N ILE A 62 0.55 -4.43 5.54
CA ILE A 62 0.63 -2.97 5.44
C ILE A 62 1.15 -2.56 4.08
N ALA A 63 0.58 -1.47 3.54
CA ALA A 63 1.15 -0.78 2.39
C ALA A 63 1.29 0.72 2.66
N TYR A 64 2.27 1.35 2.03
CA TYR A 64 2.51 2.78 2.10
C TYR A 64 2.06 3.47 0.81
N PRO A 65 1.32 4.58 0.87
CA PRO A 65 0.86 5.30 -0.31
C PRO A 65 2.01 6.01 -1.03
N VAL A 66 1.90 6.08 -2.36
CA VAL A 66 2.74 6.91 -3.21
C VAL A 66 1.87 7.99 -3.83
N TRP A 67 2.31 9.24 -3.71
CA TRP A 67 1.66 10.42 -4.27
C TRP A 67 2.71 11.27 -4.99
N ASP A 68 2.39 11.73 -6.19
CA ASP A 68 3.30 12.53 -7.02
C ASP A 68 4.67 11.83 -7.18
N ASP A 69 4.68 10.51 -7.40
CA ASP A 69 5.87 9.65 -7.42
C ASP A 69 6.72 9.65 -6.12
N ILE A 70 6.21 10.19 -5.00
CA ILE A 70 6.90 10.24 -3.71
C ILE A 70 6.29 9.20 -2.74
N PRO A 71 7.05 8.17 -2.33
CA PRO A 71 6.59 7.21 -1.34
C PRO A 71 6.50 7.82 0.06
N THR A 72 5.33 7.73 0.68
CA THR A 72 5.12 8.19 2.05
C THR A 72 5.46 7.06 3.03
N LEU A 73 6.75 6.93 3.37
CA LEU A 73 7.25 5.92 4.32
C LEU A 73 7.15 6.41 5.78
N LEU A 74 5.97 6.91 6.16
CA LEU A 74 5.66 7.23 7.55
C LEU A 74 4.86 6.08 8.16
N ILE A 75 5.28 5.59 9.33
CA ILE A 75 4.62 4.47 10.03
C ILE A 75 3.12 4.73 10.21
N ASP A 76 2.77 5.96 10.58
CA ASP A 76 1.39 6.41 10.80
C ASP A 76 0.53 6.40 9.52
N GLU A 77 1.16 6.60 8.37
CA GLU A 77 0.50 6.60 7.05
C GLU A 77 0.36 5.20 6.44
N GLY A 78 0.85 4.17 7.12
CA GLY A 78 0.66 2.79 6.70
C GLY A 78 -0.83 2.43 6.62
N ILE A 79 -1.24 1.81 5.52
CA ILE A 79 -2.60 1.37 5.25
C ILE A 79 -2.68 -0.14 5.45
N TYR A 80 -3.64 -0.62 6.25
CA TYR A 80 -3.88 -2.05 6.39
C TYR A 80 -4.52 -2.62 5.12
N ILE A 81 -3.78 -3.48 4.42
CA ILE A 81 -4.21 -4.05 3.13
C ILE A 81 -4.60 -5.52 3.18
N GLY A 82 -4.39 -6.21 4.31
CA GLY A 82 -4.67 -7.65 4.43
C GLY A 82 -6.11 -8.03 4.03
N ARG A 83 -7.10 -7.14 4.27
CA ARG A 83 -8.48 -7.34 3.84
C ARG A 83 -8.65 -7.42 2.31
N PHE A 84 -7.90 -6.62 1.57
CA PHE A 84 -7.98 -6.55 0.11
C PHE A 84 -7.23 -7.71 -0.53
N VAL A 85 -6.07 -8.09 0.02
CA VAL A 85 -5.28 -9.24 -0.46
C VAL A 85 -6.08 -10.54 -0.33
N ASN A 86 -6.79 -10.72 0.79
CA ASN A 86 -7.68 -11.86 1.00
C ASN A 86 -8.91 -11.86 0.07
N GLN A 87 -9.40 -10.68 -0.31
CA GLN A 87 -10.52 -10.55 -1.24
C GLN A 87 -10.12 -10.93 -2.67
N LEU A 88 -8.96 -10.43 -3.13
CA LEU A 88 -8.43 -10.71 -4.46
C LEU A 88 -8.08 -12.19 -4.63
N SER A 89 -7.50 -12.83 -3.61
CA SER A 89 -7.18 -14.27 -3.63
C SER A 89 -8.41 -15.17 -3.73
N LYS A 90 -9.60 -14.68 -3.34
CA LYS A 90 -10.86 -15.42 -3.45
C LYS A 90 -11.53 -15.23 -4.82
N SER A 91 -11.34 -14.07 -5.46
CA SER A 91 -11.89 -13.78 -6.79
C SER A 91 -11.32 -14.69 -7.89
N ASP A 92 -10.05 -15.09 -7.80
CA ASP A 92 -9.41 -16.00 -8.76
C ASP A 92 -9.84 -17.48 -8.63
N ARG A 93 -10.59 -17.87 -7.58
CA ARG A 93 -11.09 -19.25 -7.40
C ARG A 93 -12.54 -19.46 -7.85
N SER A 94 -13.17 -18.44 -8.44
CA SER A 94 -14.53 -18.54 -8.97
C SER A 94 -14.52 -18.30 -10.48
N SER A 95 -14.00 -19.27 -11.24
CA SER A 95 -14.25 -19.45 -12.68
C SER A 95 -14.21 -20.93 -13.02
#